data_AF-A0A6L3C7J3-F1
#
_entry.id   AF-A0A6L3C7J3-F1
#
_cell.length_a   1.000
_cell.length_b   1.000
_cell.length_c   1.000
_cell.angle_alpha   90.00
_cell.angle_beta   90.00
_cell.angle_gamma   90.00
#
_symmetry.space_group_name_H-M   'P 1'
#
loop_
_entity.id
_entity.type
_entity.pdbx_description
1 polymer ?
#
loop_
_entity_poly.entity_id
_entity_poly.type
_entity_poly.pdbx_seq_one_letter_code
_entity_poly.pdbx_strand_id
1 'polypeptide(L)'
;MVEASPETEAHFTEYAIEEFLVRDEPYYRPIGDEIELFTAAYRQHIPVLLKGPTGCGKTRFVEYMAWQLGRPLAVVKEQSNELKEGEIRVPLV
;
A
#
# COMPACT_ATOMS: atom_id res chain seq x y z
N MET A 1 -19.62 47.96 -19.15
CA MET A 1 -20.13 46.96 -18.17
C MET A 1 -19.21 45.76 -18.27
N VAL A 2 -18.54 45.40 -17.18
CA VAL A 2 -17.57 44.30 -17.12
C VAL A 2 -18.37 43.02 -16.88
N GLU A 3 -18.38 42.09 -17.84
CA GLU A 3 -18.88 40.74 -17.60
C GLU A 3 -17.76 39.94 -16.94
N ALA A 4 -18.01 39.49 -15.72
CA ALA A 4 -17.08 38.73 -14.91
C ALA A 4 -16.83 37.35 -15.54
N SER A 5 -15.56 36.91 -15.49
CA SER A 5 -15.16 35.57 -15.92
C SER A 5 -15.80 34.50 -15.04
N PRO A 6 -16.21 33.34 -15.57
CA PRO A 6 -16.62 32.23 -14.73
C PRO A 6 -15.40 31.74 -13.95
N GLU A 7 -15.53 31.77 -12.63
CA GLU A 7 -14.54 31.25 -11.69
C GLU A 7 -14.33 29.77 -11.99
N THR A 8 -13.08 29.38 -12.28
CA THR A 8 -12.72 27.98 -12.49
C THR A 8 -12.70 27.29 -11.12
N GLU A 9 -13.80 26.66 -10.74
CA GLU A 9 -13.85 25.82 -9.55
C GLU A 9 -12.88 24.64 -9.72
N ALA A 10 -11.83 24.63 -8.90
CA ALA A 10 -10.90 23.52 -8.82
C ALA A 10 -11.60 22.34 -8.13
N HIS A 11 -12.19 21.43 -8.91
CA HIS A 11 -12.67 20.16 -8.41
C HIS A 11 -11.47 19.29 -7.99
N PHE A 12 -11.18 19.22 -6.69
CA PHE A 12 -10.31 18.19 -6.14
C PHE A 12 -11.18 17.01 -5.71
N THR A 13 -10.83 15.80 -6.16
CA THR A 13 -11.45 14.57 -5.69
C THR A 13 -10.68 14.10 -4.46
N GLU A 14 -11.36 14.07 -3.31
CA GLU A 14 -10.84 13.46 -2.09
C GLU A 14 -11.06 11.95 -2.18
N TYR A 15 -9.98 11.17 -2.15
CA TYR A 15 -10.02 9.71 -2.15
C TYR A 15 -9.66 9.21 -0.75
N ALA A 16 -10.42 8.24 -0.24
CA ALA A 16 -10.03 7.58 1.00
C ALA A 16 -8.77 6.73 0.75
N ILE A 17 -7.83 6.72 1.70
CA ILE A 17 -6.58 5.94 1.62
C ILE A 17 -6.85 4.45 1.30
N GLU A 18 -8.01 3.97 1.75
CA GLU A 18 -8.55 2.61 1.58
C GLU A 18 -8.76 2.21 0.11
N GLU A 19 -8.70 3.16 -0.84
CA GLU A 19 -8.88 2.91 -2.27
C GLU A 19 -7.60 2.42 -2.97
N PHE A 20 -6.43 2.50 -2.33
CA PHE A 20 -5.14 2.09 -2.91
C PHE A 20 -4.75 0.66 -2.50
N LEU A 21 -5.49 -0.32 -3.01
CA LEU A 21 -5.28 -1.75 -2.75
C LEU A 21 -4.43 -2.41 -3.85
N VAL A 22 -3.38 -3.14 -3.45
CA VAL A 22 -2.59 -3.98 -4.38
C VAL A 22 -3.26 -5.34 -4.51
N ARG A 23 -4.03 -5.57 -5.58
CA ARG A 23 -4.86 -6.78 -5.74
C ARG A 23 -4.08 -8.02 -6.17
N ASP A 24 -3.19 -7.85 -7.14
CA ASP A 24 -2.39 -8.92 -7.74
C ASP A 24 -0.94 -8.85 -7.25
N GLU A 25 -0.23 -9.97 -7.35
CA GLU A 25 1.20 -10.02 -7.02
C GLU A 25 2.01 -9.08 -7.93
N PRO A 26 2.58 -7.98 -7.41
CA PRO A 26 3.43 -7.13 -8.22
C PRO A 26 4.80 -7.79 -8.39
N TYR A 27 5.36 -7.75 -9.60
CA TYR A 27 6.71 -8.27 -9.81
C TYR A 27 7.75 -7.44 -9.03
N TYR A 28 8.44 -8.11 -8.11
CA TYR A 28 9.59 -7.58 -7.39
C TYR A 28 10.69 -8.65 -7.31
N ARG A 29 11.94 -8.24 -7.51
CA ARG A 29 13.10 -9.14 -7.40
C ARG A 29 13.96 -8.71 -6.21
N PRO A 30 14.07 -9.55 -5.17
CA PRO A 30 14.94 -9.27 -4.04
C PRO A 30 16.41 -9.20 -4.44
N ILE A 31 17.14 -8.30 -3.82
CA ILE A 31 18.58 -8.09 -3.99
C ILE A 31 19.37 -8.44 -2.72
N GLY A 32 18.73 -8.45 -1.55
CA GLY A 32 19.32 -8.76 -0.25
C GLY A 32 18.28 -9.27 0.75
N ASP A 33 18.40 -8.82 2.00
CA ASP A 33 17.57 -9.19 3.14
C ASP A 33 16.37 -8.25 3.38
N GLU A 34 16.05 -7.38 2.42
CA GLU A 34 15.06 -6.32 2.60
C GLU A 34 13.65 -6.83 2.94
N ILE A 35 13.23 -7.98 2.41
CA ILE A 35 11.92 -8.58 2.73
C ILE A 35 11.85 -8.96 4.20
N GLU A 36 12.91 -9.61 4.72
CA GLU A 36 12.96 -10.06 6.10
C GLU A 36 13.03 -8.87 7.06
N LEU A 37 13.92 -7.91 6.79
CA LEU A 37 14.05 -6.69 7.59
C LEU A 37 12.75 -5.89 7.64
N PHE A 38 12.10 -5.69 6.49
CA PHE A 38 10.86 -4.94 6.42
C PHE A 38 9.72 -5.67 7.13
N THR A 39 9.64 -6.99 6.99
CA THR A 39 8.65 -7.82 7.72
C THR A 39 8.86 -7.72 9.23
N ALA A 40 10.10 -7.75 9.72
CA ALA A 40 10.40 -7.61 11.13
C ALA A 40 10.02 -6.21 11.66
N ALA A 41 10.36 -5.16 10.91
CA ALA A 41 9.98 -3.78 11.25
C ALA A 41 8.46 -3.59 11.28
N TYR A 42 7.75 -4.14 10.28
CA TYR A 42 6.29 -4.10 10.21
C TYR A 42 5.64 -4.75 11.44
N ARG A 43 6.09 -5.95 11.82
CA ARG A 43 5.58 -6.67 13.02
C ARG A 43 5.81 -5.90 14.32
N GLN A 44 6.83 -5.04 14.37
CA GLN A 44 7.17 -4.22 15.53
C GLN A 44 6.61 -2.79 15.43
N HIS A 45 5.85 -2.48 14.37
CA HIS A 45 5.34 -1.13 14.09
C HIS A 45 6.45 -0.06 14.07
N ILE A 46 7.64 -0.42 13.57
CA ILE A 46 8.77 0.49 13.44
C ILE A 46 8.65 1.24 12.10
N PRO A 47 8.67 2.60 12.09
CA PRO A 47 8.71 3.37 10.85
C PRO A 47 9.98 3.08 10.03
N VAL A 48 9.82 2.85 8.73
CA VAL A 48 10.93 2.52 7.81
C VAL A 48 11.14 3.63 6.79
N LEU A 49 12.39 4.07 6.63
CA LEU A 49 12.81 4.98 5.56
C LEU A 49 13.57 4.21 4.47
N LEU A 50 13.03 4.20 3.26
CA LEU A 50 13.66 3.57 2.09
C LEU A 50 14.58 4.56 1.37
N LYS A 51 15.89 4.30 1.36
CA LYS A 51 16.90 5.13 0.68
C LYS A 51 17.36 4.52 -0.64
N GLY A 52 17.65 5.36 -1.63
CA GLY A 52 18.25 4.94 -2.91
C GLY A 52 17.96 5.93 -4.04
N PRO A 53 18.65 5.83 -5.19
CA PRO A 53 18.44 6.71 -6.35
C PRO A 53 17.03 6.54 -6.95
N THR A 54 16.63 7.43 -7.84
CA THR A 54 15.37 7.28 -8.58
C THR A 54 15.41 5.99 -9.43
N GLY A 55 14.26 5.35 -9.62
CA GLY A 55 14.15 4.14 -10.44
C GLY A 55 14.71 2.84 -9.84
N CYS A 56 15.25 2.84 -8.62
CA CYS A 56 15.80 1.62 -8.00
C CYS A 56 14.75 0.66 -7.39
N GLY A 57 13.46 0.87 -7.65
CA GLY A 57 12.40 -0.03 -7.21
C GLY A 57 11.83 0.17 -5.81
N LYS A 58 12.09 1.29 -5.12
CA LYS A 58 11.53 1.55 -3.76
C LYS A 58 10.00 1.47 -3.72
N THR A 59 9.31 2.14 -4.64
CA THR A 59 7.84 2.11 -4.72
C THR A 59 7.34 0.69 -4.99
N ARG A 60 7.95 -0.01 -5.95
CA ARG A 60 7.61 -1.41 -6.26
C ARG A 60 7.84 -2.34 -5.08
N PHE A 61 8.88 -2.11 -4.28
CA PHE A 61 9.13 -2.87 -3.06
C PHE A 61 8.00 -2.68 -2.04
N VAL A 62 7.55 -1.45 -1.80
CA VAL A 62 6.42 -1.18 -0.88
C VAL A 62 5.13 -1.84 -1.39
N GLU A 63 4.85 -1.75 -2.70
CA GLU A 63 3.71 -2.47 -3.32
C GLU A 63 3.77 -3.98 -3.07
N TYR A 64 4.94 -4.57 -3.28
CA TYR A 64 5.17 -5.99 -3.04
C TYR A 64 4.99 -6.37 -1.57
N MET A 65 5.55 -5.59 -0.64
CA MET A 65 5.39 -5.84 0.80
C MET A 65 3.95 -5.64 1.25
N ALA A 66 3.23 -4.64 0.73
CA ALA A 66 1.81 -4.42 1.05
C ALA A 66 0.95 -5.61 0.60
N TRP A 67 1.18 -6.12 -0.61
CA TRP A 67 0.54 -7.33 -1.10
C TRP A 67 0.92 -8.57 -0.27
N GLN A 68 2.20 -8.75 0.04
CA GLN A 68 2.70 -9.92 0.76
C GLN A 68 2.20 -9.97 2.20
N LEU A 69 2.20 -8.83 2.90
CA LEU A 69 1.78 -8.69 4.30
C LEU A 69 0.25 -8.59 4.46
N GLY A 70 -0.44 -8.10 3.44
CA GLY A 70 -1.89 -7.95 3.44
C GLY A 70 -2.66 -9.23 3.09
N ARG A 71 -1.98 -10.31 2.69
CA ARG A 71 -2.57 -11.66 2.69
C ARG A 71 -3.03 -11.99 4.11
N PRO A 72 -4.20 -12.63 4.31
CA PRO A 72 -4.57 -13.12 5.62
C PRO A 72 -3.46 -14.09 6.08
N LEU A 73 -2.62 -13.64 7.01
CA LEU A 73 -1.94 -14.55 7.90
C LEU A 73 -3.06 -15.42 8.45
N ALA A 74 -3.07 -16.72 8.14
CA ALA A 74 -3.99 -17.66 8.73
C ALA A 74 -3.72 -17.71 10.24
N VAL A 75 -4.14 -16.67 10.95
CA VAL A 75 -4.26 -16.66 12.38
C VAL A 75 -5.51 -17.48 12.61
N VAL A 76 -5.30 -18.72 13.04
CA VAL A 76 -6.34 -19.53 13.69
C VAL A 76 -6.78 -18.76 14.92
N LYS A 77 -7.69 -17.81 14.72
CA LYS A 77 -8.58 -17.31 15.75
C LYS A 77 -9.95 -17.71 15.28
N GLU A 78 -10.47 -18.73 15.94
CA GLU A 78 -11.90 -18.99 16.01
C GLU A 78 -12.59 -17.65 16.28
N GLN A 79 -13.19 -17.04 15.26
CA GLN A 79 -14.60 -16.69 15.22
C GLN A 79 -14.96 -16.42 13.76
N SER A 80 -16.03 -17.09 13.35
CA SER A 80 -16.70 -17.05 12.06
C SER A 80 -16.87 -15.64 11.52
N ASN A 81 -16.14 -15.31 10.47
CA ASN A 81 -16.65 -14.49 9.39
C ASN A 81 -16.00 -14.99 8.11
N GLU A 82 -16.81 -15.42 7.14
CA GLU A 82 -16.35 -15.91 5.85
C GLU A 82 -15.62 -14.76 5.13
N LEU A 83 -14.29 -14.75 5.21
CA LEU A 83 -13.46 -13.77 4.53
C LEU A 83 -13.46 -14.12 3.05
N LYS A 84 -14.03 -13.22 2.24
CA LYS A 84 -14.02 -13.36 0.78
C LYS A 84 -12.60 -13.29 0.27
N GLU A 85 -12.26 -14.23 -0.60
CA GLU A 85 -10.97 -14.32 -1.27
C GLU A 85 -10.67 -13.01 -2.03
N GLY A 86 -9.63 -12.28 -1.63
CA GLY A 86 -9.17 -11.05 -2.31
C GLY A 86 -9.13 -9.76 -1.48
N GLU A 87 -9.49 -9.76 -0.20
CA GLU A 87 -9.46 -8.56 0.64
C GLU A 87 -8.09 -8.36 1.30
N ILE A 88 -7.19 -7.67 0.60
CA ILE A 88 -5.84 -7.32 1.08
C ILE A 88 -5.95 -6.15 2.06
N ARG A 89 -5.41 -6.29 3.27
CA ARG A 89 -5.68 -5.39 4.41
C ARG A 89 -4.65 -4.29 4.65
N VAL A 90 -3.60 -4.19 3.84
CA VAL A 90 -2.55 -3.18 4.04
C VAL A 90 -2.69 -2.11 2.95
N PRO A 91 -3.24 -0.93 3.27
CA PRO A 91 -3.25 0.18 2.34
C PRO A 91 -1.83 0.65 2.07
N LEU A 92 -1.60 1.17 0.86
CA LEU A 92 -0.28 1.67 0.43
C LEU A 92 0.16 2.98 1.11
N VAL A 93 -0.69 3.57 1.97
CA VAL A 93 -0.46 4.87 2.61
C VAL A 93 -0.76 4.77 4.10
#